data_AF-A0A7D7V8C7-F1
#
_entry.id   AF-A0A7D7V8C7-F1
#
_cell.length_a   1.000
_cell.length_b   1.000
_cell.length_c   1.000
_cell.angle_alpha   90.00
_cell.angle_beta   90.00
_cell.angle_gamma   90.00
#
_symmetry.space_group_name_H-M   'P 1'
#
loop_
_entity.id
_entity.type
_entity.pdbx_description
1 polymer ?
#
loop_
_entity_poly.entity_id
_entity_poly.type
_entity_poly.pdbx_seq_one_letter_code
_entity_poly.pdbx_strand_id
1 'polypeptide(L)'
;MHDSLLQSVQALQKSKYGKGNKGKLISVQNALNLASPLFASSTQTNGQSDKVISFRNVEQTEQIPQILEEFINNFEIQCLANNGASAKNYSLFSVTLLKIIKILDADKKRGLVSAHAINVLNQMFVKYPVEYKKVEIRDPLRFAFVITELVMDTERNLSKNYEFDEILLRQISPLMQRYYMKFDNALSQIIDEFNKMSKFRLTVSIEERHKEIVKIFLQYGMLHLSLDDKMSRAKNIIEKIIHEKNDSVTLEYYNVLKLCFSDRELCPHLIEIVKTADRSERRFTNTILDEVLNL
;
A
#
# COMPACT_ATOMS: atom_id res chain seq x y z
N MET A 1 21.30 12.28 -10.20
CA MET A 1 20.78 13.10 -9.09
C MET A 1 20.75 12.28 -7.79
N HIS A 2 20.37 11.00 -7.82
CA HIS A 2 20.46 10.12 -6.64
C HIS A 2 21.87 10.01 -6.03
N ASP A 3 22.91 9.85 -6.85
CA ASP A 3 24.30 9.80 -6.36
C ASP A 3 24.71 11.10 -5.68
N SER A 4 24.28 12.25 -6.22
CA SER A 4 24.51 13.54 -5.59
C SER A 4 23.75 13.67 -4.28
N LEU A 5 22.54 13.13 -4.16
CA LEU A 5 21.85 13.07 -2.88
C LEU A 5 22.65 12.23 -1.86
N LEU A 6 23.12 11.04 -2.24
CA LEU A 6 23.96 10.20 -1.37
C LEU A 6 25.24 10.92 -0.93
N GLN A 7 25.95 11.58 -1.85
CA GLN A 7 27.14 12.37 -1.54
C GLN A 7 26.80 13.55 -0.61
N SER A 8 25.66 14.20 -0.81
CA SER A 8 25.21 15.32 0.03
C SER A 8 24.90 14.87 1.45
N VAL A 9 24.27 13.69 1.63
CA VAL A 9 24.05 13.09 2.95
C VAL A 9 25.38 12.74 3.62
N GLN A 10 26.33 12.14 2.90
CA GLN A 10 27.67 11.84 3.43
C GLN A 10 28.44 13.10 3.84
N ALA A 11 28.35 14.16 3.05
CA ALA A 11 28.96 15.45 3.37
C ALA A 11 28.31 16.06 4.63
N LEU A 12 26.98 16.01 4.74
CA LEU A 12 26.24 16.49 5.90
C LEU A 12 26.64 15.74 7.18
N GLN A 13 26.78 14.41 7.12
CA GLN A 13 27.24 13.56 8.24
C GLN A 13 28.63 13.96 8.78
N LYS A 14 29.53 14.40 7.89
CA LYS A 14 30.90 14.82 8.24
C LYS A 14 30.99 16.29 8.67
N SER A 15 29.92 17.06 8.45
CA SER A 15 29.89 18.50 8.72
C SER A 15 29.48 18.84 10.15
N LYS A 16 29.78 20.07 10.59
CA LYS A 16 29.28 20.61 11.87
C LYS A 16 27.74 20.66 11.95
N TYR A 17 27.06 20.77 10.81
CA TYR A 17 25.60 20.90 10.74
C TYR A 17 24.88 19.57 11.00
N GLY A 18 25.55 18.43 10.77
CA GLY A 18 24.99 17.08 11.00
C GLY A 18 25.30 16.48 12.38
N LYS A 19 26.05 17.17 13.24
CA LYS A 19 26.56 16.61 14.51
C LYS A 19 25.46 16.06 15.44
N GLY A 20 24.28 16.68 15.47
CA GLY A 20 23.12 16.24 16.25
C GLY A 20 22.32 15.08 15.63
N ASN A 21 22.46 14.84 14.33
CA ASN A 21 21.66 13.87 13.57
C ASN A 21 22.49 12.71 12.99
N LYS A 22 23.77 12.56 13.35
CA LYS A 22 24.69 11.64 12.69
C LYS A 22 24.15 10.20 12.59
N GLY A 23 23.59 9.67 13.67
CA GLY A 23 22.98 8.33 13.66
C GLY A 23 21.78 8.23 12.72
N LYS A 24 20.87 9.21 12.76
CA LYS A 24 19.72 9.31 11.87
C LYS A 24 20.16 9.39 10.39
N LEU A 25 21.18 10.20 10.09
CA LEU A 25 21.71 10.36 8.73
C LEU A 25 22.38 9.09 8.18
N ILE A 26 23.01 8.27 9.03
CA ILE A 26 23.53 6.95 8.62
C ILE A 26 22.37 6.02 8.23
N SER A 27 21.30 6.00 9.02
CA SER A 27 20.09 5.23 8.68
C SER A 27 19.44 5.72 7.38
N VAL A 28 19.39 7.04 7.16
CA VAL A 28 18.89 7.62 5.91
C VAL A 28 19.75 7.16 4.73
N GLN A 29 21.08 7.24 4.84
CA GLN A 29 21.98 6.79 3.80
C GLN A 29 21.80 5.29 3.50
N ASN A 30 21.66 4.46 4.53
CA ASN A 30 21.43 3.02 4.36
C ASN A 30 20.09 2.75 3.64
N ALA A 31 19.05 3.52 3.94
CA ALA A 31 17.77 3.43 3.24
C ALA A 31 17.92 3.85 1.77
N LEU A 32 18.59 4.97 1.48
CA LEU A 32 18.83 5.44 0.12
C LEU A 32 19.65 4.45 -0.71
N ASN A 33 20.67 3.81 -0.13
CA ASN A 33 21.45 2.76 -0.80
C ASN A 33 20.60 1.55 -1.23
N LEU A 34 19.53 1.23 -0.50
CA LEU A 34 18.60 0.16 -0.92
C LEU A 34 17.81 0.54 -2.18
N ALA A 35 17.61 1.83 -2.41
CA ALA A 35 16.89 2.36 -3.57
C ALA A 35 17.79 2.59 -4.80
N SER A 36 19.11 2.39 -4.71
CA SER A 36 20.02 2.56 -5.84
C SER A 36 19.61 1.81 -7.12
N PRO A 37 19.01 0.59 -7.07
CA PRO A 37 18.49 -0.07 -8.26
C PRO A 37 17.42 0.71 -9.03
N LEU A 38 16.71 1.65 -8.39
CA LEU A 38 15.72 2.53 -9.06
C LEU A 38 16.38 3.51 -10.02
N PHE A 39 17.66 3.83 -9.81
CA PHE A 39 18.39 4.91 -10.47
C PHE A 39 19.56 4.42 -11.31
N ALA A 40 19.82 3.11 -11.36
CA ALA A 40 20.83 2.54 -12.23
C ALA A 40 20.44 2.79 -13.69
N SER A 41 21.04 3.79 -14.31
CA SER A 41 20.78 4.13 -15.72
C SER A 41 21.50 3.18 -16.66
N SER A 42 20.79 2.73 -17.71
CA SER A 42 21.33 1.97 -18.84
C SER A 42 22.13 2.83 -19.84
N THR A 43 22.26 4.14 -19.61
CA THR A 43 23.08 5.02 -20.45
C THR A 43 23.56 6.20 -19.62
N GLN A 44 24.88 6.37 -19.56
CA GLN A 44 25.52 7.58 -19.07
C GLN A 44 25.12 8.73 -19.99
N THR A 45 24.23 9.62 -19.54
CA THR A 45 24.13 10.95 -20.11
C THR A 45 25.40 11.70 -19.73
N ASN A 46 26.25 11.94 -20.73
CA ASN A 46 27.45 12.75 -20.63
C ASN A 46 27.16 14.09 -19.94
N GLY A 47 27.95 14.43 -18.92
CA GLY A 47 28.55 15.76 -18.86
C GLY A 47 27.92 16.85 -17.98
N GLN A 48 27.10 16.55 -16.97
CA GLN A 48 26.91 17.50 -15.87
C GLN A 48 27.20 16.81 -14.54
N SER A 49 28.20 17.30 -13.82
CA SER A 49 28.40 16.96 -12.42
C SER A 49 27.15 17.45 -11.67
N ASP A 50 26.25 16.53 -11.33
CA ASP A 50 25.06 16.84 -10.55
C ASP A 50 25.50 17.61 -9.28
N LYS A 51 25.06 18.87 -9.15
CA LYS A 51 25.44 19.74 -8.04
C LYS A 51 25.09 19.06 -6.71
N VAL A 52 26.05 19.02 -5.79
CA VAL A 52 25.84 18.59 -4.41
C VAL A 52 24.80 19.52 -3.76
N ILE A 53 23.74 18.92 -3.19
CA ILE A 53 22.68 19.64 -2.50
C ILE A 53 23.25 20.24 -1.22
N SER A 54 23.17 21.56 -1.08
CA SER A 54 23.72 22.26 0.07
C SER A 54 22.70 22.30 1.20
N PHE A 55 22.94 21.53 2.26
CA PHE A 55 22.22 21.62 3.54
C PHE A 55 22.80 22.69 4.48
N ARG A 56 23.64 23.61 3.97
CA ARG A 56 24.16 24.73 4.77
C ARG A 56 22.99 25.64 5.13
N ASN A 57 22.77 25.86 6.42
CA ASN A 57 21.68 26.65 7.02
C ASN A 57 20.31 25.97 7.10
N VAL A 58 20.22 24.66 6.84
CA VAL A 58 19.00 23.90 7.10
C VAL A 58 18.97 23.49 8.57
N GLU A 59 17.88 23.80 9.26
CA GLU A 59 17.67 23.39 10.64
C GLU A 59 17.76 21.86 10.77
N GLN A 60 18.31 21.37 11.89
CA GLN A 60 18.50 19.93 12.08
C GLN A 60 17.20 19.13 11.97
N THR A 61 16.10 19.70 12.44
CA THR A 61 14.75 19.13 12.33
C THR A 61 14.28 19.02 10.88
N GLU A 62 14.74 19.88 9.97
CA GLU A 62 14.34 19.94 8.55
C GLU A 62 15.25 19.16 7.60
N GLN A 63 16.43 18.73 8.06
CA GLN A 63 17.39 18.00 7.22
C GLN A 63 16.81 16.72 6.60
N ILE A 64 16.14 15.89 7.40
CA ILE A 64 15.58 14.61 6.92
C ILE A 64 14.37 14.82 6.01
N PRO A 65 13.38 15.67 6.35
CA PRO A 65 12.31 16.04 5.42
C PRO A 65 12.84 16.55 4.08
N GLN A 66 13.85 17.42 4.07
CA GLN A 66 14.41 17.92 2.82
C GLN A 66 15.12 16.81 2.01
N ILE A 67 15.84 15.89 2.67
CA ILE A 67 16.41 14.72 1.98
C ILE A 67 15.30 13.85 1.37
N LEU A 68 14.16 13.72 2.05
CA LEU A 68 13.01 12.96 1.56
C LEU A 68 12.42 13.60 0.30
N GLU A 69 12.23 14.93 0.29
CA GLU A 69 11.76 15.67 -0.89
C GLU A 69 12.70 15.49 -2.10
N GLU A 70 14.02 15.57 -1.87
CA GLU A 70 15.00 15.33 -2.93
C GLU A 70 14.96 13.88 -3.43
N PHE A 71 14.73 12.91 -2.55
CA PHE A 71 14.55 11.51 -2.94
C PHE A 71 13.28 11.30 -3.78
N ILE A 72 12.17 11.91 -3.37
CA ILE A 72 10.89 11.93 -4.09
C ILE A 72 11.08 12.51 -5.50
N ASN A 73 11.71 13.69 -5.61
CA ASN A 73 11.96 14.35 -6.89
C ASN A 73 12.86 13.51 -7.80
N ASN A 74 13.91 12.91 -7.22
CA ASN A 74 14.78 12.00 -7.96
C ASN A 74 14.01 10.80 -8.51
N PHE A 75 13.11 10.22 -7.72
CA PHE A 75 12.29 9.09 -8.16
C PHE A 75 11.41 9.47 -9.36
N GLU A 76 10.73 10.62 -9.30
CA GLU A 76 9.90 11.09 -10.41
C GLU A 76 10.72 11.33 -11.68
N ILE A 77 11.80 12.11 -11.58
CA ILE A 77 12.57 12.60 -12.72
C ILE A 77 13.47 11.51 -13.31
N GLN A 78 14.05 10.66 -12.48
CA GLN A 78 15.06 9.68 -12.93
C GLN A 78 14.49 8.27 -13.08
N CYS A 79 13.58 7.84 -12.21
CA CYS A 79 13.06 6.47 -12.25
C CYS A 79 11.77 6.40 -13.07
N LEU A 80 10.73 7.15 -12.72
CA LEU A 80 9.44 7.06 -13.41
C LEU A 80 9.56 7.46 -14.89
N ALA A 81 10.34 8.51 -15.18
CA ALA A 81 10.55 8.96 -16.56
C ALA A 81 11.39 8.01 -17.42
N ASN A 82 12.40 7.33 -16.86
CA ASN A 82 13.38 6.56 -17.66
C ASN A 82 13.22 5.03 -17.52
N ASN A 83 12.83 4.55 -16.34
CA ASN A 83 12.76 3.13 -15.98
C ASN A 83 11.32 2.61 -15.86
N GLY A 84 10.33 3.51 -15.95
CA GLY A 84 8.90 3.21 -16.00
C GLY A 84 8.22 3.07 -14.63
N ALA A 85 6.89 3.16 -14.66
CA ALA A 85 6.01 3.23 -13.50
C ALA A 85 5.60 1.85 -12.95
N SER A 86 6.52 0.88 -12.96
CA SER A 86 6.21 -0.49 -12.56
C SER A 86 5.85 -0.62 -11.07
N ALA A 87 4.97 -1.57 -10.73
CA ALA A 87 4.63 -1.88 -9.34
C ALA A 87 5.86 -2.22 -8.48
N LYS A 88 6.90 -2.80 -9.08
CA LYS A 88 8.18 -3.08 -8.41
C LYS A 88 8.93 -1.80 -8.04
N ASN A 89 8.99 -0.83 -8.96
CA ASN A 89 9.65 0.45 -8.72
C ASN A 89 8.92 1.24 -7.63
N TYR A 90 7.60 1.34 -7.72
CA TYR A 90 6.78 1.96 -6.66
C TYR A 90 6.94 1.24 -5.32
N SER A 91 6.95 -0.09 -5.29
CA SER A 91 7.18 -0.87 -4.06
C SER A 91 8.52 -0.54 -3.40
N LEU A 92 9.62 -0.55 -4.15
CA LEU A 92 10.95 -0.24 -3.61
C LEU A 92 11.05 1.23 -3.18
N PHE A 93 10.49 2.15 -3.96
CA PHE A 93 10.39 3.57 -3.62
C PHE A 93 9.63 3.77 -2.30
N SER A 94 8.41 3.27 -2.20
CA SER A 94 7.57 3.42 -1.02
C SER A 94 8.21 2.79 0.23
N VAL A 95 8.82 1.60 0.13
CA VAL A 95 9.54 1.00 1.26
C VAL A 95 10.68 1.91 1.74
N THR A 96 11.41 2.52 0.81
CA THR A 96 12.52 3.42 1.13
C THR A 96 12.00 4.72 1.76
N LEU A 97 10.94 5.28 1.19
CA LEU A 97 10.22 6.45 1.69
C LEU A 97 9.80 6.24 3.16
N LEU A 98 9.10 5.13 3.44
CA LEU A 98 8.66 4.78 4.79
C LEU A 98 9.84 4.61 5.76
N LYS A 99 10.93 3.98 5.33
CA LYS A 99 12.13 3.83 6.15
C LYS A 99 12.74 5.17 6.54
N ILE A 100 12.80 6.13 5.61
CA ILE A 100 13.32 7.47 5.89
C ILE A 100 12.38 8.21 6.87
N ILE A 101 11.07 8.15 6.65
CA ILE A 101 10.07 8.77 7.53
C ILE A 101 10.13 8.21 8.95
N LYS A 102 10.27 6.90 9.11
CA LYS A 102 10.36 6.25 10.44
C LYS A 102 11.61 6.62 11.25
N ILE A 103 12.59 7.33 10.66
CA ILE A 103 13.76 7.88 11.37
C ILE A 103 13.40 9.18 12.12
N LEU A 104 12.33 9.87 11.69
CA LEU A 104 11.79 11.02 12.41
C LEU A 104 11.21 10.58 13.75
N ASP A 105 11.26 11.50 14.72
CA ASP A 105 10.66 11.28 16.03
C ASP A 105 9.13 11.12 15.88
N ALA A 106 8.52 10.33 16.77
CA ALA A 106 7.08 10.06 16.73
C ALA A 106 6.30 11.28 17.25
N ASP A 107 6.17 12.28 16.39
CA ASP A 107 5.51 13.54 16.67
C ASP A 107 4.59 13.97 15.50
N LYS A 108 3.90 15.10 15.69
CA LYS A 108 3.02 15.68 14.66
C LYS A 108 3.74 15.91 13.34
N LYS A 109 5.04 16.24 13.36
CA LYS A 109 5.80 16.50 12.14
C LYS A 109 5.96 15.22 11.33
N ARG A 110 6.29 14.09 11.97
CA ARG A 110 6.30 12.79 11.29
C ARG A 110 4.94 12.45 10.70
N GLY A 111 3.85 12.69 11.43
CA GLY A 111 2.49 12.52 10.92
C GLY A 111 2.21 13.35 9.66
N LEU A 112 2.62 14.62 9.64
CA LEU A 112 2.47 15.49 8.47
C LEU A 112 3.33 15.02 7.29
N VAL A 113 4.55 14.57 7.52
CA VAL A 113 5.42 14.03 6.47
C VAL A 113 4.85 12.72 5.90
N SER A 114 4.28 11.85 6.73
CA SER A 114 3.57 10.64 6.28
C SER A 114 2.35 10.97 5.41
N ALA A 115 1.54 11.95 5.81
CA ALA A 115 0.42 12.42 5.01
C ALA A 115 0.87 13.03 3.67
N HIS A 116 1.94 13.84 3.70
CA HIS A 116 2.53 14.45 2.52
C HIS A 116 3.05 13.40 1.55
N ALA A 117 3.73 12.37 2.04
CA ALA A 117 4.20 11.24 1.23
C ALA A 117 3.06 10.54 0.48
N ILE A 118 1.90 10.33 1.12
CA ILE A 118 0.73 9.74 0.45
C ILE A 118 0.19 10.71 -0.62
N ASN A 119 0.08 12.00 -0.31
CA ASN A 119 -0.37 13.01 -1.27
C ASN A 119 0.53 13.07 -2.51
N VAL A 120 1.85 13.02 -2.32
CA VAL A 120 2.80 13.01 -3.44
C VAL A 120 2.65 11.75 -4.28
N LEU A 121 2.47 10.57 -3.65
CA LEU A 121 2.17 9.34 -4.38
C LEU A 121 0.90 9.49 -5.23
N ASN A 122 -0.17 10.09 -4.69
CA ASN A 122 -1.39 10.36 -5.46
C ASN A 122 -1.13 11.23 -6.69
N GLN A 123 -0.35 12.31 -6.53
CA GLN A 123 0.03 13.17 -7.63
C GLN A 123 0.85 12.42 -8.69
N MET A 124 1.81 11.58 -8.26
CA MET A 124 2.58 10.72 -9.16
C MET A 124 1.69 9.75 -9.92
N PHE A 125 0.66 9.16 -9.28
CA PHE A 125 -0.24 8.22 -9.94
C PHE A 125 -1.09 8.82 -11.05
N VAL A 126 -1.43 10.12 -10.95
CA VAL A 126 -2.13 10.82 -12.03
C VAL A 126 -1.26 10.91 -13.27
N LYS A 127 0.03 11.19 -13.09
CA LYS A 127 0.99 11.41 -14.19
C LYS A 127 1.62 10.11 -14.69
N TYR A 128 1.85 9.17 -13.79
CA TYR A 128 2.53 7.89 -14.00
C TYR A 128 1.77 6.76 -13.29
N PRO A 129 0.62 6.31 -13.82
CA PRO A 129 -0.16 5.21 -13.25
C PRO A 129 0.66 3.94 -13.07
N VAL A 130 0.35 3.15 -12.06
CA VAL A 130 1.11 1.93 -11.73
C VAL A 130 0.91 0.87 -12.81
N GLU A 131 2.01 0.40 -13.39
CA GLU A 131 2.01 -0.67 -14.37
C GLU A 131 2.12 -2.04 -13.69
N TYR A 132 1.05 -2.82 -13.78
CA TYR A 132 1.00 -4.21 -13.30
C TYR A 132 1.33 -5.21 -14.43
N LYS A 133 2.57 -5.69 -14.48
CA LYS A 133 2.99 -6.73 -15.45
C LYS A 133 2.48 -8.12 -15.01
N LYS A 134 2.16 -8.99 -16.00
CA LYS A 134 1.55 -10.33 -15.78
C LYS A 134 2.38 -11.30 -14.92
N VAL A 135 3.70 -11.14 -14.81
CA VAL A 135 4.64 -12.17 -14.26
C VAL A 135 5.27 -11.80 -12.90
N GLU A 136 5.31 -10.53 -12.50
CA GLU A 136 6.00 -10.12 -11.27
C GLU A 136 5.03 -10.01 -10.06
N ILE A 137 4.67 -11.15 -9.47
CA ILE A 137 3.72 -11.21 -8.33
C ILE A 137 4.38 -11.80 -7.09
N ARG A 138 5.35 -11.06 -6.58
CA ARG A 138 5.69 -11.07 -5.15
C ARG A 138 5.76 -9.66 -4.55
N ASP A 139 5.85 -8.61 -5.37
CA ASP A 139 6.06 -7.24 -4.91
C ASP A 139 4.82 -6.33 -4.74
N PRO A 140 3.65 -6.51 -5.38
CA PRO A 140 2.60 -5.48 -5.32
C PRO A 140 1.93 -5.37 -3.95
N LEU A 141 1.88 -6.45 -3.14
CA LEU A 141 1.39 -6.35 -1.76
C LEU A 141 2.31 -5.54 -0.86
N ARG A 142 3.61 -5.44 -1.15
CA ARG A 142 4.51 -4.57 -0.36
C ARG A 142 4.14 -3.11 -0.52
N PHE A 143 3.71 -2.71 -1.72
CA PHE A 143 3.23 -1.35 -1.95
C PHE A 143 1.98 -1.08 -1.11
N ALA A 144 0.96 -1.94 -1.17
CA ALA A 144 -0.23 -1.82 -0.32
C ALA A 144 0.09 -1.85 1.19
N PHE A 145 1.06 -2.67 1.61
CA PHE A 145 1.55 -2.71 2.99
C PHE A 145 2.14 -1.37 3.41
N VAL A 146 3.01 -0.78 2.58
CA VAL A 146 3.60 0.52 2.91
C VAL A 146 2.55 1.63 2.97
N ILE A 147 1.59 1.66 2.04
CA ILE A 147 0.49 2.63 2.11
C ILE A 147 -0.28 2.47 3.43
N THR A 148 -0.58 1.23 3.82
CA THR A 148 -1.24 0.94 5.11
C THR A 148 -0.40 1.49 6.28
N GLU A 149 0.92 1.30 6.25
CA GLU A 149 1.83 1.83 7.27
C GLU A 149 1.88 3.36 7.30
N LEU A 150 1.90 4.02 6.15
CA LEU A 150 1.89 5.49 6.08
C LEU A 150 0.57 6.06 6.61
N VAL A 151 -0.54 5.39 6.34
CA VAL A 151 -1.86 5.73 6.90
C VAL A 151 -1.82 5.58 8.42
N MET A 152 -1.41 4.41 8.93
CA MET A 152 -1.28 4.17 10.38
C MET A 152 -0.39 5.21 11.06
N ASP A 153 0.72 5.58 10.41
CA ASP A 153 1.65 6.57 10.94
C ASP A 153 1.03 7.97 10.97
N THR A 154 0.27 8.33 9.94
CA THR A 154 -0.49 9.58 9.89
C THR A 154 -1.54 9.62 11.00
N GLU A 155 -2.35 8.56 11.14
CA GLU A 155 -3.43 8.50 12.14
C GLU A 155 -2.90 8.58 13.57
N ARG A 156 -1.83 7.83 13.88
CA ARG A 156 -1.22 7.81 15.22
C ARG A 156 -0.65 9.17 15.61
N ASN A 157 0.08 9.82 14.70
CA ASN A 157 0.79 11.06 15.02
C ASN A 157 -0.08 12.32 14.90
N LEU A 158 -1.17 12.27 14.11
CA LEU A 158 -2.12 13.38 13.96
C LEU A 158 -3.41 13.19 14.76
N SER A 159 -3.63 12.02 15.36
CA SER A 159 -4.83 11.69 16.15
C SER A 159 -6.14 11.89 15.37
N LYS A 160 -6.13 11.61 14.06
CA LYS A 160 -7.30 11.68 13.17
C LYS A 160 -7.27 10.50 12.20
N ASN A 161 -8.42 9.88 11.95
CA ASN A 161 -8.55 8.86 10.90
C ASN A 161 -8.21 9.44 9.53
N TYR A 162 -7.53 8.64 8.72
CA TYR A 162 -7.15 9.01 7.36
C TYR A 162 -8.33 8.84 6.41
N GLU A 163 -8.54 9.85 5.57
CA GLU A 163 -9.56 9.84 4.52
C GLU A 163 -8.89 9.46 3.20
N PHE A 164 -9.31 8.35 2.60
CA PHE A 164 -8.69 7.82 1.39
C PHE A 164 -9.10 8.61 0.16
N ASP A 165 -8.10 9.04 -0.62
CA ASP A 165 -8.31 9.56 -1.97
C ASP A 165 -8.66 8.41 -2.93
N GLU A 166 -9.62 8.66 -3.82
CA GLU A 166 -10.02 7.70 -4.84
C GLU A 166 -8.85 7.29 -5.76
N ILE A 167 -7.94 8.21 -6.08
CA ILE A 167 -6.77 7.95 -6.93
C ILE A 167 -5.93 6.81 -6.33
N LEU A 168 -5.65 6.86 -5.02
CA LEU A 168 -4.91 5.83 -4.31
C LEU A 168 -5.61 4.47 -4.41
N LEU A 169 -6.91 4.46 -4.14
CA LEU A 169 -7.73 3.26 -4.17
C LEU A 169 -7.77 2.63 -5.57
N ARG A 170 -7.89 3.46 -6.62
CA ARG A 170 -7.82 3.02 -8.02
C ARG A 170 -6.50 2.35 -8.36
N GLN A 171 -5.38 2.87 -7.86
CA GLN A 171 -4.08 2.25 -8.13
C GLN A 171 -3.91 0.90 -7.42
N ILE A 172 -4.47 0.73 -6.23
CA ILE A 172 -4.39 -0.53 -5.47
C ILE A 172 -5.43 -1.55 -5.97
N SER A 173 -6.53 -1.09 -6.57
CA SER A 173 -7.67 -1.92 -7.01
C SER A 173 -7.29 -3.15 -7.85
N PRO A 174 -6.48 -3.05 -8.93
CA PRO A 174 -6.12 -4.22 -9.75
C PRO A 174 -5.45 -5.35 -8.95
N LEU A 175 -4.68 -5.01 -7.92
CA LEU A 175 -4.07 -5.98 -7.02
C LEU A 175 -5.11 -6.67 -6.16
N MET A 176 -6.01 -5.90 -5.57
CA MET A 176 -7.08 -6.42 -4.70
C MET A 176 -8.04 -7.32 -5.45
N GLN A 177 -8.42 -6.91 -6.67
CA GLN A 177 -9.20 -7.72 -7.60
C GLN A 177 -8.55 -9.08 -7.86
N ARG A 178 -7.25 -9.09 -8.15
CA ARG A 178 -6.52 -10.33 -8.38
C ARG A 178 -6.52 -11.26 -7.17
N TYR A 179 -6.35 -10.72 -5.96
CA TYR A 179 -6.40 -11.51 -4.73
C TYR A 179 -7.80 -12.09 -4.50
N TYR A 180 -8.84 -11.28 -4.67
CA TYR A 180 -10.23 -11.71 -4.55
C TYR A 180 -10.60 -12.81 -5.56
N MET A 181 -10.16 -12.68 -6.81
CA MET A 181 -10.41 -13.68 -7.84
C MET A 181 -9.61 -14.97 -7.63
N LYS A 182 -8.46 -14.91 -6.93
CA LYS A 182 -7.59 -16.06 -6.72
C LYS A 182 -7.89 -16.85 -5.45
N PHE A 183 -8.31 -16.18 -4.37
CA PHE A 183 -8.42 -16.78 -3.04
C PHE A 183 -9.81 -16.60 -2.46
N ASP A 184 -10.37 -17.66 -1.87
CA ASP A 184 -11.68 -17.62 -1.20
C ASP A 184 -11.65 -16.86 0.12
N ASN A 185 -10.50 -16.85 0.80
CA ASN A 185 -10.23 -16.09 2.02
C ASN A 185 -9.26 -14.93 1.75
N ALA A 186 -9.48 -14.18 0.66
CA ALA A 186 -8.55 -13.16 0.16
C ALA A 186 -8.08 -12.16 1.23
N LEU A 187 -8.96 -11.71 2.12
CA LEU A 187 -8.59 -10.81 3.23
C LEU A 187 -7.54 -11.46 4.14
N SER A 188 -7.80 -12.68 4.63
CA SER A 188 -6.85 -13.44 5.47
C SER A 188 -5.52 -13.66 4.77
N GLN A 189 -5.54 -14.02 3.48
CA GLN A 189 -4.31 -14.22 2.69
C GLN A 189 -3.46 -12.94 2.60
N ILE A 190 -4.09 -11.77 2.41
CA ILE A 190 -3.39 -10.50 2.36
C ILE A 190 -2.75 -10.18 3.73
N ILE A 191 -3.50 -10.39 4.81
CA ILE A 191 -3.03 -10.16 6.18
C ILE A 191 -1.88 -11.10 6.56
N ASP A 192 -1.94 -12.37 6.16
CA ASP A 192 -0.85 -13.32 6.38
C ASP A 192 0.43 -12.92 5.63
N GLU A 193 0.31 -12.44 4.40
CA GLU A 193 1.44 -11.90 3.65
C GLU A 193 2.01 -10.63 4.29
N PHE A 194 1.15 -9.73 4.79
CA PHE A 194 1.59 -8.54 5.55
C PHE A 194 2.36 -8.94 6.81
N ASN A 195 1.86 -9.93 7.56
CA ASN A 195 2.51 -10.48 8.74
C ASN A 195 3.91 -11.03 8.41
N LYS A 196 4.08 -11.72 7.29
CA LYS A 196 5.41 -12.17 6.84
C LYS A 196 6.32 -10.98 6.54
N MET A 197 5.84 -9.98 5.79
CA MET A 197 6.65 -8.80 5.42
C MET A 197 7.10 -7.97 6.62
N SER A 198 6.23 -7.81 7.60
CA SER A 198 6.47 -7.04 8.82
C SER A 198 7.67 -7.56 9.62
N LYS A 199 7.81 -8.89 9.71
CA LYS A 199 8.88 -9.60 10.44
C LYS A 199 10.23 -9.54 9.73
N PHE A 200 10.26 -9.45 8.40
CA PHE A 200 11.51 -9.54 7.63
C PHE A 200 12.14 -8.20 7.25
N ARG A 201 11.42 -7.07 7.28
CA ARG A 201 11.91 -5.83 6.64
C ARG A 201 11.60 -4.49 7.30
N LEU A 202 10.55 -4.40 8.11
CA LEU A 202 10.03 -3.12 8.61
C LEU A 202 9.68 -3.10 10.11
N THR A 203 9.74 -4.24 10.80
CA THR A 203 9.51 -4.38 12.26
C THR A 203 8.18 -3.77 12.70
N VAL A 204 7.11 -4.22 12.05
CA VAL A 204 5.74 -3.75 12.26
C VAL A 204 4.92 -4.85 12.93
N SER A 205 3.96 -4.47 13.77
CA SER A 205 2.93 -5.41 14.26
C SER A 205 1.61 -5.12 13.56
N ILE A 206 0.99 -6.14 12.96
CA ILE A 206 -0.31 -6.00 12.29
C ILE A 206 -1.42 -5.99 13.33
N GLU A 207 -2.07 -4.83 13.49
CA GLU A 207 -3.19 -4.59 14.41
C GLU A 207 -4.54 -4.58 13.66
N GLU A 208 -5.66 -4.56 14.39
CA GLU A 208 -7.01 -4.52 13.81
C GLU A 208 -7.21 -3.37 12.82
N ARG A 209 -6.67 -2.18 13.13
CA ARG A 209 -6.77 -1.03 12.23
C ARG A 209 -6.10 -1.28 10.86
N HIS A 210 -5.03 -2.06 10.81
CA HIS A 210 -4.41 -2.45 9.54
C HIS A 210 -5.37 -3.33 8.73
N LYS A 211 -6.08 -4.25 9.40
CA LYS A 211 -7.07 -5.11 8.76
C LYS A 211 -8.24 -4.31 8.20
N GLU A 212 -8.69 -3.27 8.92
CA GLU A 212 -9.73 -2.36 8.45
C GLU A 212 -9.30 -1.58 7.19
N ILE A 213 -8.06 -1.07 7.16
CA ILE A 213 -7.52 -0.37 5.98
C ILE A 213 -7.45 -1.32 4.78
N VAL A 214 -6.93 -2.54 4.98
CA VAL A 214 -6.87 -3.56 3.91
C VAL A 214 -8.27 -3.96 3.45
N LYS A 215 -9.24 -4.03 4.36
CA LYS A 215 -10.65 -4.28 4.02
C LYS A 215 -11.19 -3.17 3.10
N ILE A 216 -10.89 -1.90 3.36
CA ILE A 216 -11.28 -0.77 2.48
C ILE A 216 -10.69 -0.97 1.08
N PHE A 217 -9.40 -1.31 0.98
CA PHE A 217 -8.76 -1.57 -0.31
C PHE A 217 -9.41 -2.73 -1.06
N LEU A 218 -9.67 -3.83 -0.34
CA LEU A 218 -10.27 -5.03 -0.92
C LEU A 218 -11.69 -4.77 -1.41
N GLN A 219 -12.52 -4.10 -0.59
CA GLN A 219 -13.88 -3.69 -0.95
C GLN A 219 -13.88 -2.80 -2.19
N TYR A 220 -13.02 -1.78 -2.24
CA TYR A 220 -12.91 -0.91 -3.41
C TYR A 220 -12.52 -1.71 -4.66
N GLY A 221 -11.57 -2.65 -4.54
CA GLY A 221 -11.19 -3.54 -5.62
C GLY A 221 -12.36 -4.37 -6.16
N MET A 222 -13.10 -5.00 -5.25
CA MET A 222 -14.27 -5.83 -5.55
C MET A 222 -15.37 -5.03 -6.27
N LEU A 223 -15.66 -3.81 -5.82
CA LEU A 223 -16.64 -2.91 -6.43
C LEU A 223 -16.34 -2.59 -7.91
N HIS A 224 -15.06 -2.61 -8.31
CA HIS A 224 -14.61 -2.27 -9.66
C HIS A 224 -14.43 -3.47 -10.59
N LEU A 225 -14.84 -4.68 -10.17
CA LEU A 225 -14.91 -5.83 -11.07
C LEU A 225 -16.09 -5.73 -12.04
N SER A 226 -16.05 -6.51 -13.11
CA SER A 226 -17.24 -6.69 -13.96
C SER A 226 -18.36 -7.35 -13.17
N LEU A 227 -19.62 -7.05 -13.50
CA LEU A 227 -20.76 -7.68 -12.83
C LEU A 227 -20.73 -9.21 -12.97
N ASP A 228 -20.34 -9.72 -14.15
CA ASP A 228 -20.19 -11.15 -14.40
C ASP A 228 -19.17 -11.80 -13.46
N ASP A 229 -18.00 -11.18 -13.27
CA ASP A 229 -16.98 -11.67 -12.34
C ASP A 229 -17.49 -11.64 -10.89
N LYS A 230 -18.16 -10.54 -10.49
CA LYS A 230 -18.75 -10.40 -9.15
C LYS A 230 -19.78 -11.51 -8.88
N MET A 231 -20.69 -11.75 -9.82
CA MET A 231 -21.74 -12.76 -9.72
C MET A 231 -21.15 -14.18 -9.69
N SER A 232 -20.24 -14.48 -10.62
CA SER A 232 -19.53 -15.76 -10.68
C SER A 232 -18.82 -16.07 -9.35
N ARG A 233 -18.13 -15.07 -8.80
CA ARG A 233 -17.40 -15.21 -7.54
C ARG A 233 -18.33 -15.39 -6.35
N ALA A 234 -19.38 -14.57 -6.25
CA ALA A 234 -20.36 -14.66 -5.18
C ALA A 234 -21.06 -16.03 -5.18
N LYS A 235 -21.46 -16.54 -6.35
CA LYS A 235 -22.06 -17.86 -6.48
C LYS A 235 -21.14 -18.97 -5.96
N ASN A 236 -19.87 -18.96 -6.38
CA ASN A 236 -18.87 -19.92 -5.92
C ASN A 236 -18.67 -19.87 -4.39
N ILE A 237 -18.57 -18.67 -3.80
CA ILE A 237 -18.42 -18.50 -2.36
C ILE A 237 -19.66 -19.00 -1.61
N ILE A 238 -20.87 -18.70 -2.09
CA ILE A 238 -22.13 -19.18 -1.50
C ILE A 238 -22.21 -20.70 -1.56
N GLU A 239 -21.89 -21.32 -2.70
CA GLU A 239 -21.83 -22.77 -2.84
C GLU A 239 -20.85 -23.39 -1.83
N LYS A 240 -19.68 -22.77 -1.61
CA LYS A 240 -18.72 -23.25 -0.60
C LYS A 240 -19.24 -23.09 0.82
N ILE A 241 -19.89 -21.97 1.16
CA ILE A 241 -20.50 -21.75 2.48
C ILE A 241 -21.54 -22.84 2.79
N ILE A 242 -22.32 -23.23 1.79
CA ILE A 242 -23.39 -24.23 1.91
C ILE A 242 -22.84 -25.63 2.18
N HIS A 243 -21.78 -26.03 1.45
CA HIS A 243 -21.25 -27.40 1.51
C HIS A 243 -20.11 -27.59 2.52
N GLU A 244 -19.49 -26.51 3.00
CA GLU A 244 -18.40 -26.57 3.98
C GLU A 244 -18.93 -26.92 5.38
N LYS A 245 -18.35 -27.96 5.98
CA LYS A 245 -18.74 -28.48 7.29
C LYS A 245 -17.95 -27.85 8.43
N ASN A 246 -16.81 -27.23 8.12
CA ASN A 246 -15.99 -26.55 9.11
C ASN A 246 -16.46 -25.09 9.31
N ASP A 247 -17.16 -24.85 10.42
CA ASP A 247 -17.70 -23.53 10.79
C ASP A 247 -16.64 -22.40 10.73
N SER A 248 -15.36 -22.68 11.04
CA SER A 248 -14.29 -21.67 10.95
C SER A 248 -13.99 -21.28 9.51
N VAL A 249 -13.97 -22.24 8.58
CA VAL A 249 -13.71 -22.00 7.16
C VAL A 249 -14.91 -21.33 6.52
N THR A 250 -16.12 -21.76 6.88
CA THR A 250 -17.38 -21.12 6.47
C THR A 250 -17.43 -19.65 6.89
N LEU A 251 -16.98 -19.34 8.11
CA LEU A 251 -16.90 -17.96 8.59
C LEU A 251 -15.93 -17.10 7.77
N GLU A 252 -14.79 -17.65 7.32
CA GLU A 252 -13.86 -16.93 6.44
C GLU A 252 -14.50 -16.58 5.09
N TYR A 253 -15.19 -17.54 4.47
CA TYR A 253 -15.92 -17.33 3.23
C TYR A 253 -17.04 -16.31 3.37
N TYR A 254 -17.80 -16.40 4.47
CA TYR A 254 -18.85 -15.45 4.79
C TYR A 254 -18.30 -14.03 5.00
N ASN A 255 -17.18 -13.88 5.71
CA ASN A 255 -16.54 -12.58 5.93
C ASN A 255 -16.10 -11.92 4.62
N VAL A 256 -15.64 -12.71 3.64
CA VAL A 256 -15.32 -12.20 2.31
C VAL A 256 -16.59 -11.83 1.52
N LEU A 257 -17.63 -12.67 1.56
CA LEU A 257 -18.91 -12.38 0.91
C LEU A 257 -19.54 -11.08 1.44
N LYS A 258 -19.47 -10.87 2.76
CA LYS A 258 -19.99 -9.67 3.43
C LYS A 258 -19.36 -8.38 2.94
N LEU A 259 -18.13 -8.43 2.41
CA LEU A 259 -17.47 -7.27 1.81
C LEU A 259 -18.24 -6.73 0.59
N CYS A 260 -19.01 -7.59 -0.09
CA CYS A 260 -19.82 -7.23 -1.24
C CYS A 260 -21.18 -6.61 -0.89
N PHE A 261 -21.64 -6.67 0.36
CA PHE A 261 -23.05 -6.30 0.66
C PHE A 261 -23.34 -4.80 0.47
N SER A 262 -22.31 -3.96 0.44
CA SER A 262 -22.48 -2.54 0.06
C SER A 262 -22.56 -2.31 -1.45
N ASP A 263 -22.37 -3.34 -2.29
CA ASP A 263 -22.43 -3.25 -3.75
C ASP A 263 -23.88 -3.31 -4.24
N ARG A 264 -24.43 -2.14 -4.59
CA ARG A 264 -25.83 -2.01 -5.03
C ARG A 264 -26.13 -2.76 -6.33
N GLU A 265 -25.14 -2.96 -7.19
CA GLU A 265 -25.32 -3.70 -8.44
C GLU A 265 -25.38 -5.20 -8.18
N LEU A 266 -24.53 -5.71 -7.27
CA LEU A 266 -24.47 -7.14 -6.98
C LEU A 266 -25.60 -7.63 -6.06
N CYS A 267 -26.06 -6.79 -5.12
CA CYS A 267 -27.02 -7.20 -4.08
C CYS A 267 -28.30 -7.89 -4.58
N PRO A 268 -28.99 -7.38 -5.62
CA PRO A 268 -30.16 -8.07 -6.16
C PRO A 268 -29.86 -9.49 -6.62
N HIS A 269 -28.70 -9.70 -7.25
CA HIS A 269 -28.25 -11.00 -7.71
C HIS A 269 -27.85 -11.93 -6.56
N LEU A 270 -27.28 -11.40 -5.47
CA LEU A 270 -27.02 -12.20 -4.25
C LEU A 270 -28.32 -12.78 -3.70
N ILE A 271 -29.37 -11.97 -3.62
CA ILE A 271 -30.68 -12.42 -3.13
C ILE A 271 -31.22 -13.55 -4.00
N GLU A 272 -31.11 -13.44 -5.33
CA GLU A 272 -31.54 -14.49 -6.25
C GLU A 272 -30.73 -15.79 -6.07
N ILE A 273 -29.40 -15.70 -6.05
CA ILE A 273 -28.52 -16.86 -5.87
C ILE A 273 -28.86 -17.60 -4.56
N VAL A 274 -28.97 -16.85 -3.47
CA VAL A 274 -29.23 -17.40 -2.13
C VAL A 274 -30.62 -18.04 -2.04
N LYS A 275 -31.63 -17.47 -2.70
CA LYS A 275 -32.99 -18.06 -2.77
C LYS A 275 -33.06 -19.39 -3.52
N THR A 276 -32.12 -19.64 -4.43
CA THR A 276 -32.05 -20.90 -5.19
C THR A 276 -31.33 -22.04 -4.47
N ALA A 277 -30.71 -21.77 -3.30
CA ALA A 277 -30.09 -22.80 -2.47
C ALA A 277 -31.14 -23.70 -1.78
N ASP A 278 -30.85 -25.01 -1.69
CA ASP A 278 -31.80 -26.02 -1.19
C ASP A 278 -32.22 -25.77 0.27
N ARG A 279 -33.46 -26.16 0.61
CA ARG A 279 -34.10 -25.88 1.91
C ARG A 279 -33.41 -26.53 3.10
N SER A 280 -32.67 -27.63 2.88
CA SER A 280 -31.97 -28.42 3.90
C SER A 280 -30.67 -27.80 4.40
N GLU A 281 -30.11 -26.79 3.71
CA GLU A 281 -28.76 -26.25 3.97
C GLU A 281 -28.76 -24.76 4.40
N ARG A 282 -29.90 -24.27 4.90
CA ARG A 282 -30.23 -22.84 5.12
C ARG A 282 -29.53 -22.11 6.28
N ARG A 283 -28.59 -22.72 7.01
CA ARG A 283 -28.04 -22.13 8.26
C ARG A 283 -27.42 -20.75 8.03
N PHE A 284 -26.77 -20.53 6.88
CA PHE A 284 -26.15 -19.25 6.52
C PHE A 284 -26.94 -18.44 5.48
N THR A 285 -27.81 -19.10 4.71
CA THR A 285 -28.68 -18.51 3.68
C THR A 285 -29.59 -17.43 4.26
N ASN A 286 -30.25 -17.69 5.39
CA ASN A 286 -31.12 -16.70 6.04
C ASN A 286 -30.32 -15.51 6.57
N THR A 287 -29.16 -15.74 7.18
CA THR A 287 -28.27 -14.67 7.66
C THR A 287 -27.79 -13.77 6.52
N ILE A 288 -27.45 -14.35 5.37
CA ILE A 288 -27.06 -13.57 4.18
C ILE A 288 -28.25 -12.72 3.70
N LEU A 289 -29.45 -13.30 3.61
CA LEU A 289 -30.65 -12.57 3.19
C LEU A 289 -30.99 -11.43 4.16
N ASP A 290 -30.96 -11.70 5.46
CA ASP A 290 -31.26 -10.71 6.49
C ASP A 290 -30.26 -9.55 6.45
N GLU A 291 -28.96 -9.82 6.28
CA GLU A 291 -27.98 -8.74 6.19
C GLU A 291 -28.10 -7.92 4.90
N VAL A 292 -28.35 -8.55 3.75
CA VAL A 292 -28.49 -7.83 2.47
C VAL A 292 -29.78 -6.99 2.43
N LEU A 293 -30.88 -7.48 3.03
CA LEU A 293 -32.17 -6.79 3.03
C LEU A 293 -32.27 -5.64 4.06
N ASN A 294 -31.40 -5.62 5.07
CA ASN A 294 -31.40 -4.61 6.14
C ASN A 294 -30.36 -3.49 5.93
N LEU A 295 -29.77 -3.38 4.74
CA LEU A 295 -28.83 -2.31 4.33
C LEU A 295 -29.54 -1.15 3.64
#